data_AF-A0A435S886-F1
#
_entry.id   AF-A0A435S886-F1
#
_cell.length_a   1.000
_cell.length_b   1.000
_cell.length_c   1.000
_cell.angle_alpha   90.00
_cell.angle_beta   90.00
_cell.angle_gamma   90.00
#
_symmetry.space_group_name_H-M   'P 1'
#
loop_
_entity.id
_entity.type
_entity.pdbx_description
1 polymer ?
#
loop_
_entity_poly.entity_id
_entity_poly.type
_entity_poly.pdbx_seq_one_letter_code
_entity_poly.pdbx_strand_id
1 'polypeptide(L)'
;HCEGVMAYEAHAPLIPGLFGGPAKALAEASAQAAAFVACLGADHRRILNIGGSKTALLHRGGAANEVSMGSAFVLPSDFDTPGLEGFQPAAFIATPILKVVEPMLPGPPAVTRLLQALGRFPRKGCYLYG
;
A
#
# COMPACT_ATOMS: atom_id res chain seq x y z
N HIS A 1 -24.60 15.12 -15.49
CA HIS A 1 -24.56 15.71 -14.13
C HIS A 1 -23.25 15.33 -13.47
N CYS A 2 -22.58 16.27 -12.81
CA CYS A 2 -21.40 16.00 -11.98
C CYS A 2 -21.87 16.02 -10.52
N GLU A 3 -21.68 14.92 -9.78
CA GLU A 3 -22.14 14.75 -8.39
C GLU A 3 -21.07 15.11 -7.36
N GLY A 4 -19.80 15.25 -7.76
CA GLY A 4 -18.72 15.44 -6.80
C GLY A 4 -17.32 15.36 -7.41
N VAL A 5 -16.34 15.29 -6.52
CA VAL A 5 -14.91 15.25 -6.83
C VAL A 5 -14.28 14.02 -6.19
N MET A 6 -13.33 13.42 -6.89
CA MET A 6 -12.42 12.41 -6.37
C MET A 6 -11.02 13.02 -6.28
N ALA A 7 -10.44 13.06 -5.07
CA ALA A 7 -9.07 13.48 -4.84
C ALA A 7 -8.28 12.29 -4.31
N TYR A 8 -7.49 11.66 -5.18
CA TYR A 8 -6.75 10.44 -4.89
C TYR A 8 -5.25 10.70 -4.70
N GLU A 9 -4.71 10.29 -3.56
CA GLU A 9 -3.35 10.63 -3.10
C GLU A 9 -2.44 9.40 -2.84
N ALA A 10 -2.30 8.51 -3.82
CA ALA A 10 -1.47 7.30 -3.72
C ALA A 10 -0.02 7.51 -3.26
N HIS A 11 0.54 8.70 -3.49
CA HIS A 11 1.94 9.00 -3.18
C HIS A 11 2.14 9.47 -1.72
N ALA A 12 1.10 9.96 -1.05
CA ALA A 12 1.21 10.50 0.30
C ALA A 12 1.78 9.50 1.33
N PRO A 13 1.44 8.20 1.30
CA PRO A 13 2.06 7.18 2.16
C PRO A 13 3.57 7.00 2.00
N LEU A 14 4.14 7.40 0.86
CA LEU A 14 5.54 7.20 0.53
C LEU A 14 6.42 8.41 0.87
N ILE A 15 5.83 9.50 1.36
CA ILE A 15 6.56 10.72 1.68
C ILE A 15 7.50 10.45 2.87
N PRO A 16 8.83 10.65 2.71
CA PRO A 16 9.79 10.45 3.78
C PRO A 16 9.55 11.40 4.96
N GLY A 17 9.92 10.95 6.17
CA GLY A 17 9.82 11.75 7.39
C GLY A 17 10.58 13.09 7.33
N LEU A 18 11.69 13.16 6.58
CA LEU A 18 12.44 14.40 6.34
C LEU A 18 11.59 15.50 5.68
N PHE A 19 10.55 15.12 4.93
CA PHE A 19 9.62 16.04 4.27
C PHE A 19 8.29 16.19 5.04
N GLY A 20 8.23 15.74 6.30
CA GLY A 20 7.04 15.80 7.16
C GLY A 20 6.19 14.52 7.17
N GLY A 21 6.56 13.53 6.36
CA GLY A 21 5.97 12.20 6.41
C GLY A 21 4.52 12.08 5.90
N PRO A 22 3.95 10.87 5.97
CA PRO A 22 2.62 10.58 5.42
C PRO A 22 1.47 11.38 6.03
N ALA A 23 1.47 11.54 7.35
CA ALA A 23 0.38 12.23 8.05
C ALA A 23 0.24 13.70 7.61
N LYS A 24 1.37 14.41 7.47
CA LYS A 24 1.38 15.80 7.00
C LYS A 24 0.94 15.89 5.54
N ALA A 25 1.48 15.02 4.68
CA ALA A 25 1.10 14.99 3.26
C ALA A 25 -0.40 14.72 3.06
N LEU A 26 -0.98 13.80 3.84
CA LEU A 26 -2.41 13.50 3.79
C LEU A 26 -3.27 14.67 4.28
N ALA A 27 -2.84 15.37 5.33
CA ALA A 27 -3.54 16.54 5.84
C ALA A 27 -3.53 17.69 4.82
N GLU A 28 -2.39 17.96 4.19
CA GLU A 28 -2.26 18.99 3.14
C GLU A 28 -3.10 18.64 1.90
N ALA A 29 -3.05 17.40 1.43
CA ALA A 29 -3.87 16.94 0.32
C ALA A 29 -5.38 17.07 0.64
N SER A 30 -5.79 16.67 1.84
CA SER A 30 -7.19 16.79 2.28
C SER A 30 -7.65 18.26 2.35
N ALA A 31 -6.78 19.16 2.83
CA ALA A 31 -7.08 20.59 2.89
C ALA A 31 -7.19 21.21 1.49
N GLN A 32 -6.30 20.84 0.56
CA GLN A 32 -6.37 21.30 -0.83
C GLN A 32 -7.64 20.79 -1.53
N ALA A 33 -8.01 19.52 -1.31
CA ALA A 33 -9.24 18.97 -1.85
C ALA A 33 -10.47 19.71 -1.31
N ALA A 34 -10.53 19.99 0.00
CA ALA A 34 -11.61 20.77 0.61
C ALA A 34 -11.69 22.20 0.05
N ALA A 35 -10.54 22.87 -0.14
CA ALA A 35 -10.48 24.20 -0.74
C ALA A 35 -10.99 24.19 -2.20
N PHE A 36 -10.62 23.19 -2.99
CA PHE A 36 -11.12 23.03 -4.35
C PHE A 36 -12.65 22.82 -4.38
N VAL A 37 -13.15 21.93 -3.53
CA VAL A 37 -14.59 21.63 -3.40
C VAL A 37 -15.39 22.86 -2.96
N ALA A 38 -14.80 23.74 -2.16
CA ALA A 38 -15.43 25.00 -1.75
C ALA A 38 -15.64 25.98 -2.93
N CYS A 39 -14.85 25.88 -3.99
CA CYS A 39 -15.00 26.71 -5.20
C CYS A 39 -16.09 26.20 -6.16
N LEU A 40 -16.65 25.00 -5.93
CA LEU A 40 -17.65 24.40 -6.79
C LEU A 40 -19.08 24.78 -6.38
N GLY A 41 -19.98 24.83 -7.35
CA GLY A 41 -21.42 24.97 -7.10
C GLY A 41 -21.96 23.80 -6.27
N ALA A 42 -23.01 24.05 -5.47
CA ALA A 42 -23.55 23.08 -4.51
C ALA A 42 -23.94 21.72 -5.14
N ASP A 43 -24.40 21.73 -6.39
CA ASP A 43 -24.79 20.52 -7.11
C ASP A 43 -23.60 19.66 -7.58
N HIS A 44 -22.38 20.19 -7.56
CA HIS A 44 -21.17 19.52 -8.05
C HIS A 44 -20.21 19.09 -6.94
N ARG A 45 -20.62 19.22 -5.68
CA ARG A 45 -19.80 18.97 -4.51
C ARG A 45 -20.45 18.08 -3.45
N ARG A 46 -21.47 17.31 -3.85
CA ARG A 46 -22.18 16.42 -2.93
C ARG A 46 -21.28 15.29 -2.44
N ILE A 47 -20.32 14.88 -3.27
CA ILE A 47 -19.35 13.84 -2.95
C ILE A 47 -17.94 14.44 -2.97
N LEU A 48 -17.20 14.21 -1.90
CA LEU A 48 -15.75 14.30 -1.88
C LEU A 48 -15.22 12.91 -1.49
N ASN A 49 -14.78 12.16 -2.51
CA ASN A 49 -14.13 10.86 -2.37
C ASN A 49 -12.62 11.07 -2.25
N ILE A 50 -12.01 10.45 -1.25
CA ILE A 50 -10.56 10.43 -1.08
C ILE A 50 -10.08 9.02 -0.68
N GLY A 51 -8.78 8.87 -0.49
CA GLY A 51 -8.23 7.68 0.12
C GLY A 51 -7.93 6.55 -0.88
N GLY A 52 -7.20 5.57 -0.37
CA GLY A 52 -6.89 4.31 -1.02
C GLY A 52 -6.66 3.24 0.03
N SER A 53 -6.36 2.00 -0.38
CA SER A 53 -6.19 0.88 0.56
C SER A 53 -5.16 1.13 1.69
N LYS A 54 -4.20 2.05 1.52
CA LYS A 54 -3.22 2.44 2.55
C LYS A 54 -3.60 3.69 3.36
N THR A 55 -4.60 4.47 2.91
CA THR A 55 -4.94 5.79 3.46
C THR A 55 -6.40 5.93 3.89
N ALA A 56 -7.29 5.06 3.42
CA ALA A 56 -8.74 5.15 3.67
C ALA A 56 -9.06 5.22 5.17
N LEU A 57 -8.37 4.42 6.01
CA LEU A 57 -8.57 4.43 7.45
C LEU A 57 -7.90 5.62 8.17
N LEU A 58 -7.03 6.36 7.48
CA LEU A 58 -6.36 7.56 8.00
C LEU A 58 -7.23 8.83 7.84
N HIS A 59 -8.26 8.80 6.99
CA HIS A 59 -9.13 9.95 6.69
C HIS A 59 -10.34 10.10 7.64
N ARG A 60 -10.31 9.47 8.82
CA ARG A 60 -11.44 9.51 9.78
C ARG A 60 -11.73 10.94 10.26
N GLY A 61 -12.96 11.41 10.02
CA GLY A 61 -13.45 12.70 10.52
C GLY A 61 -12.98 13.94 9.74
N GLY A 62 -12.45 13.76 8.52
CA GLY A 62 -12.03 14.84 7.64
C GLY A 62 -13.16 15.45 6.78
N ALA A 63 -12.77 16.27 5.79
CA ALA A 63 -13.71 16.93 4.87
C ALA A 63 -14.38 15.98 3.87
N ALA A 64 -13.80 14.80 3.64
CA ALA A 64 -14.38 13.79 2.76
C ALA A 64 -15.56 13.07 3.43
N ASN A 65 -16.56 12.78 2.62
CA ASN A 65 -17.75 12.03 3.02
C ASN A 65 -17.81 10.63 2.41
N GLU A 66 -16.82 10.25 1.61
CA GLU A 66 -16.67 8.93 1.01
C GLU A 66 -15.17 8.59 0.93
N VAL A 67 -14.83 7.29 1.08
CA VAL A 67 -13.45 6.80 0.97
C VAL A 67 -13.34 5.58 0.06
N SER A 68 -12.30 5.57 -0.78
CA SER A 68 -11.99 4.44 -1.66
C SER A 68 -11.08 3.41 -0.98
N MET A 69 -11.49 2.14 -0.94
CA MET A 69 -10.70 1.03 -0.39
C MET A 69 -10.92 -0.24 -1.22
N GLY A 70 -9.85 -0.93 -1.60
CA GLY A 70 -9.92 -2.12 -2.45
C GLY A 70 -8.99 -3.23 -1.98
N SER A 71 -7.71 -3.14 -2.34
CA SER A 71 -6.66 -4.11 -1.97
C SER A 71 -6.62 -4.48 -0.49
N ALA A 72 -7.00 -3.57 0.41
CA ALA A 72 -7.00 -3.86 1.85
C ALA A 72 -8.03 -4.94 2.25
N PHE A 73 -9.07 -5.20 1.44
CA PHE A 73 -9.99 -6.33 1.67
C PHE A 73 -9.34 -7.69 1.47
N VAL A 74 -8.28 -7.78 0.68
CA VAL A 74 -7.55 -9.04 0.41
C VAL A 74 -6.14 -9.05 0.99
N LEU A 75 -5.65 -7.89 1.44
CA LEU A 75 -4.38 -7.64 2.12
C LEU A 75 -3.18 -8.38 1.49
N PRO A 76 -2.75 -8.00 0.28
CA PRO A 76 -1.53 -8.53 -0.31
C PRO A 76 -0.30 -8.07 0.49
N SER A 77 0.80 -8.80 0.40
CA SER A 77 1.97 -8.63 1.28
C SER A 77 2.61 -7.22 1.25
N ASP A 78 2.44 -6.47 0.16
CA ASP A 78 2.94 -5.10 0.00
C ASP A 78 2.00 -4.02 0.61
N PHE A 79 0.88 -4.45 1.21
CA PHE A 79 -0.10 -3.61 1.90
C PHE A 79 -0.11 -3.81 3.42
N ASP A 80 0.80 -4.61 3.99
CA ASP A 80 1.01 -4.69 5.44
C ASP A 80 1.56 -3.34 5.96
N THR A 81 0.66 -2.49 6.45
CA THR A 81 0.94 -1.12 6.88
C THR A 81 0.28 -0.86 8.23
N PRO A 82 0.83 0.05 9.07
CA PRO A 82 0.27 0.32 10.41
C PRO A 82 -1.21 0.73 10.41
N GLY A 83 -1.73 1.25 9.29
CA GLY A 83 -3.15 1.61 9.16
C GLY A 83 -4.11 0.43 9.01
N LEU A 84 -3.62 -0.78 8.75
CA LEU A 84 -4.41 -1.99 8.53
C LEU A 84 -4.23 -3.02 9.67
N GLU A 85 -3.79 -2.58 10.85
CA GLU A 85 -3.70 -3.44 12.03
C GLU A 85 -5.05 -4.13 12.30
N GLY A 86 -5.01 -5.46 12.35
CA GLY A 86 -6.21 -6.31 12.54
C GLY A 86 -6.80 -6.89 11.25
N PHE A 87 -6.37 -6.45 10.07
CA PHE A 87 -6.71 -7.13 8.82
C PHE A 87 -5.88 -8.40 8.66
N GLN A 88 -6.42 -9.38 7.94
CA GLN A 88 -5.73 -10.63 7.62
C GLN A 88 -5.73 -10.86 6.10
N PRO A 89 -4.66 -11.44 5.52
CA PRO A 89 -4.66 -11.84 4.12
C PRO A 89 -5.85 -12.76 3.83
N ALA A 90 -6.61 -12.44 2.79
CA ALA A 90 -7.79 -13.22 2.39
C ALA A 90 -7.61 -13.87 1.01
N ALA A 91 -6.55 -13.54 0.28
CA ALA A 91 -6.21 -14.14 -1.01
C ALA A 91 -4.84 -14.82 -0.95
N PHE A 92 -4.80 -16.08 -1.38
CA PHE A 92 -3.59 -16.92 -1.33
C PHE A 92 -3.35 -17.59 -2.69
N ILE A 93 -2.08 -17.75 -3.05
CA ILE A 93 -1.67 -18.51 -4.24
C ILE A 93 -1.31 -19.93 -3.80
N ALA A 94 -2.20 -20.88 -4.06
CA ALA A 94 -1.96 -22.31 -3.82
C ALA A 94 -1.48 -22.97 -5.11
N THR A 95 -0.18 -23.20 -5.24
CA THR A 95 0.44 -23.84 -6.41
C THR A 95 1.53 -24.81 -5.97
N PRO A 96 1.68 -25.99 -6.63
CA PRO A 96 2.75 -26.92 -6.31
C PRO A 96 4.13 -26.32 -6.63
N ILE A 97 5.14 -26.73 -5.86
CA ILE A 97 6.52 -26.44 -6.21
C ILE A 97 6.91 -27.35 -7.38
N LEU A 98 7.24 -26.75 -8.53
CA LEU A 98 7.61 -27.49 -9.74
C LEU A 98 9.09 -27.84 -9.78
N LYS A 99 9.94 -27.01 -9.16
CA LYS A 99 11.39 -27.19 -9.14
C LYS A 99 11.99 -26.70 -7.84
N VAL A 100 12.87 -27.52 -7.27
CA VAL A 100 13.68 -27.17 -6.09
C VAL A 100 15.14 -27.16 -6.49
N VAL A 101 15.86 -26.10 -6.13
CA VAL A 101 17.30 -25.97 -6.36
C VAL A 101 18.02 -25.62 -5.07
N GLU A 102 19.34 -25.84 -5.07
CA GLU A 102 20.25 -25.23 -4.10
C GLU A 102 20.73 -23.90 -4.68
N PRO A 103 20.15 -22.75 -4.26
CA PRO A 103 20.48 -21.48 -4.86
C PRO A 103 21.91 -21.11 -4.44
N MET A 104 22.67 -20.57 -5.39
CA MET A 104 24.02 -20.07 -5.18
C MET A 104 24.08 -18.62 -5.63
N LEU A 105 24.62 -17.74 -4.78
CA LEU A 105 24.93 -16.38 -5.18
C LEU A 105 26.05 -16.41 -6.24
N PRO A 106 26.04 -15.46 -7.19
CA PRO A 106 27.17 -15.29 -8.08
C PRO A 106 28.43 -14.98 -7.27
N GLY A 107 29.52 -15.71 -7.55
CA GLY A 107 30.80 -15.55 -6.87
C GLY A 107 31.19 -16.73 -5.98
N PRO A 108 32.03 -16.52 -4.94
CA PRO A 108 32.61 -17.61 -4.17
C PRO A 108 31.55 -18.39 -3.36
N PRO A 109 31.55 -19.74 -3.41
CA PRO A 109 30.60 -20.57 -2.68
C PRO A 109 30.56 -20.32 -1.16
N ALA A 110 31.68 -19.88 -0.57
CA ALA A 110 31.78 -19.55 0.84
C ALA A 110 30.82 -18.41 1.25
N VAL A 111 30.61 -17.41 0.38
CA VAL A 111 29.71 -16.29 0.66
C VAL A 111 28.26 -16.78 0.77
N THR A 112 27.83 -17.63 -0.15
CA THR A 112 26.51 -18.24 -0.11
C THR A 112 26.32 -19.04 1.20
N ARG A 113 27.28 -19.90 1.54
CA ARG A 113 27.21 -20.75 2.74
C ARG A 113 27.18 -19.93 4.03
N LEU A 114 27.95 -18.84 4.10
CA LEU A 114 27.93 -17.94 5.25
C LEU A 114 26.56 -17.28 5.39
N LEU A 115 26.00 -16.72 4.32
CA LEU A 115 24.69 -16.08 4.37
C LEU A 115 23.56 -17.06 4.68
N GLN A 116 23.67 -18.32 4.23
CA GLN A 116 22.75 -19.39 4.62
C GLN A 116 22.88 -19.73 6.11
N ALA A 117 24.11 -19.81 6.64
CA ALA A 117 24.33 -20.05 8.06
C ALA A 117 23.81 -18.89 8.94
N LEU A 118 23.90 -17.66 8.44
CA LEU A 118 23.37 -16.45 9.10
C LEU A 118 21.85 -16.26 8.91
N GLY A 119 21.17 -17.14 8.17
CA GLY A 119 19.74 -17.01 7.88
C GLY A 119 19.37 -15.85 6.96
N ARG A 120 20.36 -15.24 6.29
CA ARG A 120 20.19 -14.11 5.35
C ARG A 120 20.02 -14.55 3.90
N PHE A 121 20.21 -15.84 3.61
CA PHE A 121 19.98 -16.42 2.30
C PHE A 121 19.33 -17.80 2.42
N PRO A 122 18.32 -18.14 1.61
CA PRO A 122 17.63 -19.43 1.72
C PRO A 122 18.52 -20.60 1.29
N ARG A 123 18.32 -21.76 1.92
CA ARG A 123 18.99 -23.03 1.57
C ARG A 123 18.38 -23.73 0.36
N LYS A 124 17.12 -23.45 0.06
CA LYS A 124 16.37 -24.02 -1.06
C LYS A 124 15.67 -22.90 -1.83
N GLY A 125 15.79 -22.92 -3.14
CA GLY A 125 15.01 -22.08 -4.05
C GLY A 125 13.86 -22.91 -4.59
N CYS A 126 12.63 -22.46 -4.38
CA CYS A 126 11.42 -23.11 -4.86
C CYS A 126 10.83 -22.30 -6.01
N TYR A 127 10.63 -22.94 -7.16
CA TYR A 127 10.07 -22.31 -8.35
C TYR A 127 8.69 -22.89 -8.64
N LEU A 128 7.77 -21.99 -8.97
CA LEU A 128 6.38 -22.27 -9.32
C LEU A 128 6.19 -22.32 -10.85
N TYR A 129 7.28 -22.18 -11.60
CA TYR A 129 7.37 -22.22 -13.06
C TYR A 129 8.56 -23.09 -13.48
N GLY A 130 8.50 -23.63 -14.70
CA GLY A 130 9.55 -24.44 -15.33
C GLY A 130 10.48 -23.62 -16.21
#